data_AF-A0A5E6R9W2-F1
#
_entry.id   AF-A0A5E6R9W2-F1
#
_cell.length_a   1.000
_cell.length_b   1.000
_cell.length_c   1.000
_cell.angle_alpha   90.00
_cell.angle_beta   90.00
_cell.angle_gamma   90.00
#
_symmetry.space_group_name_H-M   'P 1'
#
loop_
_entity.id
_entity.type
_entity.pdbx_description
1 polymer ?
#
loop_
_entity_poly.entity_id
_entity_poly.type
_entity_poly.pdbx_seq_one_letter_code
_entity_poly.pdbx_strand_id
1 'polypeptide(L)'
;MPPADLGVTRLSYQQAYERALQEGKRLGLTAAIGELYYSFEYNFYGAGFGQHDTEAHGKSWLFFHGTDGRLLGQEIAGQGTLGEQFYRLQLPIHGGRIIGVTGQVMIAVLGLLIAGLSGTGVYIWWRKWQARRISKARKAV
;
A
#
# COMPACT_ATOMS: atom_id res chain seq x y z
N MET A 1 7.39 13.03 -18.48
CA MET A 1 7.24 13.99 -19.60
C MET A 1 7.88 15.32 -19.18
N PRO A 2 8.56 16.03 -20.09
CA PRO A 2 8.99 17.40 -19.85
C PRO A 2 7.80 18.29 -19.46
N PRO A 3 7.95 19.28 -18.56
CA PRO A 3 6.84 20.14 -18.15
C PRO A 3 6.14 20.88 -19.30
N ALA A 4 6.89 21.17 -20.38
CA ALA A 4 6.38 21.83 -21.58
C ALA A 4 5.35 20.99 -22.36
N ASP A 5 5.40 19.66 -22.24
CA ASP A 5 4.54 18.74 -23.01
C ASP A 5 3.23 18.41 -22.29
N LEU A 6 3.05 18.91 -21.06
CA LEU A 6 1.87 18.64 -20.24
C LEU A 6 0.64 19.42 -20.74
N GLY A 7 0.82 20.55 -21.42
CA GLY A 7 -0.27 21.33 -21.99
C GLY A 7 -1.20 21.99 -20.96
N VAL A 8 -2.35 22.50 -21.44
CA VAL A 8 -3.38 23.14 -20.59
C VAL A 8 -4.61 22.25 -20.47
N THR A 9 -5.25 22.25 -19.30
CA THR A 9 -6.50 21.52 -19.09
C THR A 9 -7.61 22.13 -19.92
N ARG A 10 -8.30 21.31 -20.70
CA ARG A 10 -9.49 21.70 -21.49
C ARG A 10 -10.68 20.80 -21.22
N LEU A 11 -10.46 19.58 -20.72
CA LEU A 11 -11.53 18.69 -20.31
C LEU A 11 -12.13 19.16 -18.98
N SER A 12 -13.45 19.04 -18.86
CA SER A 12 -14.16 19.13 -17.59
C SER A 12 -14.17 17.79 -16.85
N TYR A 13 -14.47 17.81 -15.55
CA TYR A 13 -14.69 16.60 -14.77
C TYR A 13 -15.78 15.69 -15.36
N GLN A 14 -16.86 16.28 -15.89
CA GLN A 14 -17.92 15.51 -16.54
C GLN A 14 -17.42 14.81 -17.81
N GLN A 15 -16.67 15.53 -18.65
CA GLN A 15 -16.10 14.96 -19.87
C GLN A 15 -15.09 13.85 -19.55
N ALA A 16 -14.26 14.04 -18.52
CA ALA A 16 -13.34 13.02 -18.04
C ALA A 16 -14.09 11.79 -17.50
N TYR A 17 -15.19 11.99 -16.78
CA TYR A 17 -16.04 10.91 -16.27
C TYR A 17 -16.69 10.09 -17.40
N GLU A 18 -17.30 10.76 -18.38
CA GLU A 18 -17.92 10.11 -19.55
C GLU A 18 -16.87 9.35 -20.37
N ARG A 19 -15.69 9.94 -20.56
CA ARG A 19 -14.56 9.31 -21.24
C ARG A 19 -14.09 8.06 -20.49
N ALA A 20 -13.98 8.15 -19.17
CA ALA A 20 -13.64 7.01 -18.33
C ALA A 20 -14.67 5.90 -18.47
N LEU A 21 -15.98 6.20 -18.41
CA LEU A 21 -17.03 5.19 -18.58
C LEU A 21 -16.97 4.51 -19.96
N GLN A 22 -16.71 5.27 -21.02
CA GLN A 22 -16.59 4.72 -22.38
C GLN A 22 -15.42 3.73 -22.46
N GLU A 23 -14.27 4.13 -21.93
CA GLU A 23 -13.05 3.31 -21.98
C GLU A 23 -13.10 2.12 -21.02
N GLY A 24 -13.69 2.30 -19.85
CA GLY A 24 -13.95 1.23 -18.89
C GLY A 24 -14.83 0.14 -19.50
N LYS A 25 -15.90 0.51 -20.23
CA LYS A 25 -16.70 -0.47 -20.98
C LYS A 25 -15.89 -1.21 -22.04
N ARG A 26 -14.99 -0.52 -22.77
CA ARG A 26 -14.10 -1.12 -23.77
C ARG A 26 -13.15 -2.15 -23.15
N LEU A 27 -12.70 -1.89 -21.93
CA LEU A 27 -11.79 -2.75 -21.16
C LEU A 27 -12.52 -3.80 -20.30
N GLY A 28 -13.85 -3.86 -20.35
CA GLY A 28 -14.65 -4.81 -19.57
C GLY A 28 -14.75 -4.49 -18.07
N LEU A 29 -14.44 -3.26 -17.66
CA LEU A 29 -14.60 -2.82 -16.27
C LEU A 29 -16.09 -2.61 -15.98
N THR A 30 -16.65 -3.45 -15.12
CA THR A 30 -18.08 -3.44 -14.74
C THR A 30 -18.35 -2.65 -13.47
N ALA A 31 -17.32 -2.40 -12.65
CA ALA A 31 -17.44 -1.61 -11.44
C ALA A 31 -17.74 -0.14 -11.76
N ALA A 32 -18.44 0.55 -10.85
CA ALA A 32 -18.65 1.98 -10.96
C ALA A 32 -17.35 2.76 -10.71
N ILE A 33 -17.22 3.94 -11.31
CA ILE A 33 -16.17 4.90 -10.96
C ILE A 33 -16.44 5.38 -9.54
N GLY A 34 -15.64 4.89 -8.59
CA GLY A 34 -15.72 5.27 -7.18
C GLY A 34 -14.85 6.48 -6.85
N GLU A 35 -13.92 6.84 -7.74
CA GLU A 35 -13.00 7.95 -7.54
C GLU A 35 -12.65 8.62 -8.86
N LEU A 36 -12.66 9.95 -8.88
CA LEU A 36 -12.23 10.75 -10.01
C LEU A 36 -11.47 11.97 -9.49
N TYR A 37 -10.23 12.13 -9.89
CA TYR A 37 -9.40 13.28 -9.50
C TYR A 37 -8.67 13.87 -10.71
N TYR A 38 -8.16 15.08 -10.51
CA TYR A 38 -7.33 15.78 -11.48
C TYR A 38 -5.98 16.14 -10.86
N SER A 39 -4.90 15.88 -11.58
CA SER A 39 -3.55 16.32 -11.21
C SER A 39 -3.19 17.60 -11.94
N PHE A 40 -3.14 18.71 -11.20
CA PHE A 40 -2.74 20.02 -11.73
C PHE A 40 -1.28 20.04 -12.20
N GLU A 41 -0.40 19.32 -11.49
CA GLU A 41 1.05 19.29 -11.77
C GLU A 41 1.39 18.56 -13.06
N TYR A 42 0.60 17.53 -13.41
CA TYR A 42 0.88 16.64 -14.54
C TYR A 42 -0.19 16.66 -15.64
N ASN A 43 -1.19 17.54 -15.51
CA ASN A 43 -2.32 17.71 -16.44
C ASN A 43 -2.98 16.41 -16.90
N PHE A 44 -3.44 15.60 -15.94
CA PHE A 44 -4.21 14.39 -16.23
C PHE A 44 -5.35 14.17 -15.23
N TYR A 45 -6.40 13.50 -15.70
CA TYR A 45 -7.48 12.96 -14.89
C TYR A 45 -7.24 11.49 -14.58
N GLY A 46 -7.44 11.08 -13.33
CA GLY A 46 -7.41 9.69 -12.90
C GLY A 46 -8.80 9.22 -12.48
N ALA A 47 -9.28 8.13 -13.07
CA ALA A 47 -10.58 7.52 -12.76
C ALA A 47 -10.38 6.11 -12.19
N GLY A 48 -10.82 5.89 -10.95
CA GLY A 48 -10.73 4.62 -10.24
C GLY A 48 -12.06 3.87 -10.22
N PHE A 49 -12.07 2.66 -10.79
CA PHE A 49 -13.20 1.75 -10.87
C PHE A 49 -13.17 0.78 -9.67
N GLY A 50 -14.24 0.76 -8.88
CA GLY A 50 -14.37 -0.07 -7.67
C GLY A 50 -14.49 0.74 -6.36
N GLN A 51 -15.02 0.09 -5.32
CA GLN A 51 -15.09 0.63 -3.97
C GLN A 51 -13.78 0.41 -3.20
N HIS A 52 -13.48 1.29 -2.25
CA HIS A 52 -12.38 1.09 -1.31
C HIS A 52 -12.64 -0.19 -0.47
N ASP A 53 -11.61 -1.03 -0.36
CA ASP A 53 -11.41 -2.08 0.66
C ASP A 53 -12.00 -3.50 0.49
N THR A 54 -12.77 -3.85 -0.54
CA THR A 54 -13.42 -5.19 -0.60
C THR A 54 -12.79 -6.21 -1.54
N GLU A 55 -11.98 -5.79 -2.52
CA GLU A 55 -11.41 -6.71 -3.53
C GLU A 55 -9.91 -6.88 -3.32
N ALA A 56 -9.46 -8.14 -3.24
CA ALA A 56 -8.06 -8.52 -2.98
C ALA A 56 -7.05 -7.93 -3.99
N HIS A 57 -7.53 -7.41 -5.13
CA HIS A 57 -6.72 -6.87 -6.22
C HIS A 57 -6.76 -5.33 -6.34
N GLY A 58 -7.55 -4.62 -5.52
CA GLY A 58 -7.65 -3.15 -5.52
C GLY A 58 -8.51 -2.58 -6.66
N LYS A 59 -8.52 -1.24 -6.79
CA LYS A 59 -9.25 -0.52 -7.86
C LYS A 59 -8.53 -0.64 -9.20
N SER A 60 -9.29 -0.66 -10.29
CA SER A 60 -8.71 -0.45 -11.62
C SER A 60 -8.67 1.04 -11.95
N TRP A 61 -7.53 1.56 -12.41
CA TRP A 61 -7.34 2.97 -12.72
C TRP A 61 -7.18 3.22 -14.22
N LEU A 62 -7.82 4.27 -14.72
CA LEU A 62 -7.60 4.80 -16.06
C LEU A 62 -7.13 6.25 -15.96
N PHE A 63 -6.10 6.60 -16.75
CA PHE A 63 -5.50 7.93 -16.74
C PHE A 63 -5.69 8.61 -18.09
N PHE A 64 -6.26 9.81 -18.08
CA PHE A 64 -6.56 10.57 -19.29
C PHE A 64 -5.88 11.92 -19.28
N HIS A 65 -5.32 12.34 -20.39
CA HIS A 65 -4.69 13.65 -20.50
C HIS A 65 -5.73 14.78 -20.43
N GLY A 66 -5.42 15.84 -19.70
CA GLY A 66 -6.37 16.92 -19.38
C GLY A 66 -6.71 17.84 -20.56
N THR A 67 -5.91 17.83 -21.64
CA THR A 67 -6.15 18.68 -22.82
C THR A 67 -7.06 18.06 -23.86
N ASP A 68 -6.88 16.77 -24.15
CA ASP A 68 -7.45 16.07 -25.31
C ASP A 68 -8.13 14.74 -24.93
N GLY A 69 -8.05 14.31 -23.67
CA GLY A 69 -8.72 13.10 -23.20
C GLY A 69 -8.13 11.80 -23.75
N ARG A 70 -6.90 11.85 -24.30
CA ARG A 70 -6.19 10.63 -24.71
C ARG A 70 -5.88 9.78 -23.49
N LEU A 71 -6.00 8.46 -23.64
CA LEU A 71 -5.61 7.52 -22.59
C LEU A 71 -4.08 7.53 -22.48
N LEU A 72 -3.58 7.93 -21.31
CA LEU A 72 -2.16 7.95 -20.98
C LEU A 72 -1.68 6.61 -20.43
N GLY A 73 -2.57 5.92 -19.71
CA GLY A 73 -2.25 4.64 -19.09
C GLY A 73 -3.45 4.00 -18.44
N GLN A 74 -3.32 2.71 -18.14
CA GLN A 74 -4.31 1.92 -17.44
C GLN A 74 -3.61 1.03 -16.40
N GLU A 75 -4.24 0.88 -15.25
CA GLU A 75 -3.86 -0.05 -14.20
C GLU A 75 -5.05 -0.95 -13.91
N ILE A 76 -5.11 -2.12 -14.54
CA ILE A 76 -6.23 -3.05 -14.32
C ILE A 76 -5.88 -3.96 -13.15
N ALA A 77 -6.77 -4.04 -12.17
CA ALA A 77 -6.64 -4.92 -11.01
C ALA A 77 -6.50 -6.38 -11.49
N GLY A 78 -5.50 -7.09 -10.97
CA GLY A 78 -5.22 -8.49 -11.35
C GLY A 78 -4.50 -8.69 -12.69
N GLN A 79 -4.17 -7.62 -13.42
CA GLN A 79 -3.35 -7.69 -14.64
C GLN A 79 -1.98 -7.02 -14.43
N GLY A 80 -0.94 -7.61 -15.04
CA GLY A 80 0.43 -7.09 -14.99
C GLY A 80 1.47 -8.21 -15.06
N THR A 81 2.70 -7.86 -15.45
CA THR A 81 3.82 -8.81 -15.42
C THR A 81 4.13 -9.22 -13.97
N LEU A 82 4.86 -10.32 -13.77
CA LEU A 82 5.32 -10.71 -12.44
C LEU A 82 6.17 -9.60 -11.76
N GLY A 83 6.91 -8.81 -12.55
CA GLY A 83 7.67 -7.65 -12.06
C GLY A 83 6.76 -6.51 -11.59
N GLU A 84 5.68 -6.23 -12.33
CA GLU A 84 4.66 -5.25 -11.95
C GLU A 84 3.95 -5.65 -10.65
N GLN A 85 3.60 -6.94 -10.53
CA GLN A 85 3.01 -7.49 -9.31
C GLN A 85 3.98 -7.40 -8.13
N PHE A 86 5.27 -7.67 -8.34
CA PHE A 86 6.30 -7.51 -7.31
C PHE A 86 6.45 -6.05 -6.85
N TYR A 87 6.49 -5.09 -7.78
CA TYR A 87 6.52 -3.67 -7.44
C TYR A 87 5.29 -3.27 -6.63
N ARG A 88 4.10 -3.76 -7.01
CA ARG A 88 2.85 -3.51 -6.28
C ARG A 88 2.80 -4.16 -4.90
N LEU A 89 3.63 -5.18 -4.61
CA LEU A 89 3.73 -5.75 -3.27
C LEU A 89 4.38 -4.77 -2.28
N GLN A 90 5.20 -3.81 -2.70
CA GLN A 90 5.86 -2.87 -1.75
C GLN A 90 4.88 -2.11 -0.84
N LEU A 91 3.76 -1.66 -1.39
CA LEU A 91 2.69 -0.97 -0.65
C LEU A 91 2.06 -1.85 0.45
N PRO A 92 1.52 -3.05 0.16
CA PRO A 92 0.99 -3.94 1.18
C PRO A 92 2.06 -4.53 2.12
N ILE A 93 3.33 -4.64 1.69
CA ILE A 93 4.44 -5.06 2.58
C ILE A 93 4.66 -4.03 3.69
N HIS A 94 4.62 -2.73 3.37
CA HIS A 94 4.72 -1.68 4.39
C HIS A 94 3.49 -1.59 5.29
N GLY A 95 2.30 -1.91 4.78
CA GLY A 95 1.05 -1.87 5.55
C GLY A 95 0.75 -3.13 6.39
N GLY A 96 1.60 -4.16 6.33
CA GLY A 96 1.38 -5.44 7.03
C GLY A 96 0.13 -6.19 6.59
N ARG A 97 -0.39 -5.91 5.40
CA ARG A 97 -1.73 -6.36 4.93
C ARG A 97 -1.64 -7.39 3.80
N ILE A 98 -0.42 -7.84 3.45
CA ILE A 98 -0.16 -8.86 2.41
C ILE A 98 -1.03 -10.11 2.61
N ILE A 99 -1.17 -10.58 3.85
CA ILE A 99 -1.93 -11.80 4.22
C ILE A 99 -3.20 -11.44 5.00
N GLY A 100 -3.66 -10.18 4.89
CA GLY A 100 -4.78 -9.65 5.66
C GLY A 100 -4.61 -9.83 7.18
N VAL A 101 -5.72 -10.03 7.87
CA VAL A 101 -5.79 -10.13 9.34
C VAL A 101 -4.97 -11.30 9.87
N THR A 102 -4.92 -12.43 9.15
CA THR A 102 -4.16 -13.61 9.57
C THR A 102 -2.66 -13.30 9.71
N GLY A 103 -2.09 -12.57 8.75
CA GLY A 103 -0.69 -12.14 8.82
C GLY A 103 -0.43 -11.20 10.00
N GLN A 104 -1.35 -10.28 10.27
CA GLN A 104 -1.26 -9.35 11.39
C GLN A 104 -1.26 -10.09 12.74
N VAL A 105 -2.14 -11.08 12.91
CA VAL A 105 -2.21 -11.90 14.13
C VAL A 105 -0.91 -12.68 14.33
N MET A 106 -0.36 -13.29 13.27
CA MET A 106 0.92 -14.03 13.38
C MET A 106 2.07 -13.13 13.83
N ILE A 107 2.18 -11.92 13.25
CA ILE A 107 3.24 -10.96 13.63
C ILE A 107 3.05 -10.49 15.07
N ALA A 108 1.82 -10.23 15.51
CA ALA A 108 1.53 -9.86 16.89
C ALA A 108 1.94 -10.96 17.90
N VAL A 109 1.60 -12.22 17.60
CA VAL A 109 2.02 -13.37 18.41
C VAL A 109 3.54 -13.49 18.45
N LEU A 110 4.22 -13.33 17.32
CA LEU A 110 5.68 -13.36 17.26
C LEU A 110 6.31 -12.25 18.12
N GLY A 111 5.75 -11.04 18.08
CA GLY A 111 6.17 -9.94 18.94
C GLY A 111 6.04 -10.24 20.43
N LEU A 112 4.93 -10.86 20.85
CA LEU A 112 4.72 -11.31 22.24
C LEU A 112 5.74 -12.37 22.67
N LEU A 113 6.05 -13.33 21.79
CA LEU A 113 7.07 -14.35 22.05
C LEU A 113 8.46 -13.71 22.26
N ILE A 114 8.85 -12.79 21.38
CA ILE A 114 10.14 -12.07 21.49
C ILE A 114 10.20 -11.23 22.76
N ALA A 115 9.12 -10.53 23.11
CA ALA A 115 9.02 -9.76 24.35
C ALA A 115 9.16 -10.65 25.58
N GLY A 116 8.50 -11.82 25.60
CA GLY A 116 8.62 -12.81 26.67
C GLY A 116 10.05 -13.36 26.80
N LEU A 117 10.69 -13.74 25.69
CA LEU A 117 12.08 -14.18 25.65
C LEU A 117 13.05 -13.09 26.16
N SER A 118 12.82 -11.84 25.77
CA SER A 118 13.62 -10.71 26.25
C SER A 118 13.46 -10.51 27.76
N GLY A 119 12.23 -10.56 28.27
CA GLY A 119 11.93 -10.45 29.70
C GLY A 119 12.57 -11.56 30.54
N THR A 120 12.51 -12.81 30.06
CA THR A 120 13.16 -13.94 30.74
C THR A 120 14.68 -13.80 30.76
N GLY A 121 15.29 -13.31 29.67
CA GLY A 121 16.72 -12.99 29.62
C GLY A 121 17.14 -11.96 30.67
N VAL A 122 16.39 -10.85 30.78
CA VAL A 122 16.61 -9.80 31.78
C VAL A 122 16.46 -10.34 33.20
N TYR A 123 15.43 -11.15 33.46
CA TYR A 123 15.21 -11.76 34.77
C TYR A 123 16.34 -12.69 35.20
N ILE A 124 16.79 -13.58 34.30
CA ILE A 124 17.91 -14.50 34.57
C ILE A 124 19.20 -13.72 34.80
N TRP A 125 19.46 -12.68 34.02
CA TRP A 125 20.61 -11.81 34.19
C TRP A 125 20.60 -11.13 35.57
N TRP A 126 19.47 -10.57 35.98
CA TRP A 126 19.29 -9.93 37.28
C TRP A 126 19.57 -10.92 38.43
N ARG A 127 18.98 -12.11 38.37
CA ARG A 127 19.19 -13.20 39.35
C ARG A 127 20.67 -13.58 39.47
N LYS A 128 21.36 -13.76 38.33
CA LYS A 128 22.80 -14.07 38.31
C LYS A 128 23.63 -12.92 38.87
N TRP A 129 23.26 -11.67 38.58
CA TRP A 129 23.98 -10.49 39.07
C TRP A 129 23.86 -10.33 40.60
N GLN A 130 22.67 -10.53 41.17
CA GLN A 130 22.48 -10.54 42.63
C GLN A 130 23.31 -11.64 43.30
N ALA A 131 23.30 -12.86 42.77
CA ALA A 131 24.09 -13.96 43.32
C ALA A 131 25.60 -13.66 43.30
N ARG A 132 26.11 -13.05 42.21
CA ARG A 132 27.51 -12.62 42.11
C ARG A 132 27.87 -11.54 43.13
N ARG A 133 26.96 -10.58 43.39
CA ARG A 133 27.16 -9.54 44.41
C ARG A 133 27.25 -10.14 45.82
N ILE A 134 26.32 -11.04 46.17
CA ILE A 134 26.30 -11.71 47.48
C ILE A 134 27.57 -12.55 47.67
N SER A 135 28.00 -13.29 46.65
CA SER A 135 29.22 -14.10 46.71
C SER A 135 30.49 -13.25 46.86
N LYS A 136 30.57 -12.07 46.22
CA LYS A 136 31.68 -11.12 46.43
C LYS A 136 31.69 -10.57 47.87
N ALA A 137 30.53 -10.19 48.41
CA ALA A 137 30.44 -9.70 49.79
C ALA A 137 30.89 -10.75 50.81
N ARG A 138 30.54 -12.02 50.60
CA ARG A 138 30.91 -13.14 51.49
C ARG A 138 32.39 -13.56 51.40
N LYS A 139 33.10 -13.18 50.33
CA LYS A 139 34.56 -13.37 50.21
C LYS A 139 35.38 -12.20 50.76
N ALA A 140 34.74 -11.05 50.98
CA ALA A 140 35.37 -9.85 51.51
C ALA A 140 35.25 -9.73 53.04
N VAL A 141 34.48 -10.64 53.65
CA VAL A 141 34.40 -10.90 55.10
C VAL A 141 35.27 -12.13 55.38
#